data_AF-A0A7I0HVS6-F1
#
_entry.id   AF-A0A7I0HVS6-F1
#
_cell.length_a   1.000
_cell.length_b   1.000
_cell.length_c   1.000
_cell.angle_alpha   90.00
_cell.angle_beta   90.00
_cell.angle_gamma   90.00
#
_symmetry.space_group_name_H-M   'P 1'
#
loop_
_entity.id
_entity.type
_entity.pdbx_description
1 polymer ?
#
loop_
_entity_poly.entity_id
_entity_poly.type
_entity_poly.pdbx_seq_one_letter_code
_entity_poly.pdbx_strand_id
1 'polypeptide(L)'
;MFSWQHSKLIIKVLTVIIGFSIVIGIIPSLFANPNQFDGDMYYMDTVGQNRSRPPQRPHPELHVPTVPAKPDITVFSNEPTDKTAYPYIQTTINFVEGHLSYKAFLSDGTEVSYSTRGEHVRYSKCFGDLCIIVSQKNLLGVSNSSTEWEKGHIFGEERYQVAMGHKAALVASDRKLYLYNSYTNHWDTISLEQETLSGFANLYDKVAIITTRRMLVIDLPSEVQFEENLLLRRIYQFEMRDGFINFYSGSKLWMFRHQTEAFEEVDLTD
;
A
#
# COMPACT_ATOMS: atom_id res chain seq x y z
N MET A 1 3.94 36.80 -60.96
CA MET A 1 4.60 35.57 -60.51
C MET A 1 3.70 34.85 -59.52
N PHE A 2 3.41 33.58 -59.80
CA PHE A 2 2.74 32.56 -58.99
C PHE A 2 1.27 32.76 -58.58
N SER A 3 0.37 32.36 -59.49
CA SER A 3 -0.81 31.56 -59.15
C SER A 3 -0.46 30.09 -59.30
N TRP A 4 -0.69 29.25 -58.30
CA TRP A 4 -0.89 27.81 -58.54
C TRP A 4 -1.92 27.26 -57.57
N GLN A 5 -3.03 26.87 -58.16
CA GLN A 5 -4.23 26.36 -57.53
C GLN A 5 -4.01 24.93 -57.02
N HIS A 6 -4.73 24.64 -55.94
CA HIS A 6 -5.19 23.33 -55.52
C HIS A 6 -5.51 22.39 -56.67
N SER A 7 -4.78 21.27 -56.77
CA SER A 7 -5.32 19.99 -57.24
C SER A 7 -4.43 18.87 -56.71
N LYS A 8 -5.00 17.69 -56.48
CA LYS A 8 -4.42 16.47 -55.87
C LYS A 8 -4.65 16.29 -54.37
N LEU A 9 -5.84 16.68 -53.91
CA LEU A 9 -6.59 15.82 -52.99
C LEU A 9 -7.50 14.94 -53.87
N ILE A 10 -7.69 13.67 -53.50
CA ILE A 10 -8.52 12.65 -54.17
C ILE A 10 -7.74 11.87 -55.26
N ILE A 11 -7.84 10.54 -55.23
CA ILE A 11 -7.10 9.52 -56.01
C ILE A 11 -5.84 8.97 -55.30
N LYS A 12 -6.06 8.32 -54.15
CA LYS A 12 -5.32 7.12 -53.71
C LYS A 12 -6.08 6.33 -52.63
N VAL A 13 -7.42 6.41 -52.68
CA VAL A 13 -8.35 5.58 -51.92
C VAL A 13 -9.24 4.93 -52.98
N LEU A 14 -8.89 3.71 -53.38
CA LEU A 14 -9.58 2.75 -54.25
C LEU A 14 -8.56 2.13 -55.21
N THR A 15 -7.86 1.10 -54.73
CA THR A 15 -7.51 -0.04 -55.58
C THR A 15 -7.51 -1.30 -54.73
N VAL A 16 -8.62 -2.04 -54.85
CA VAL A 16 -8.68 -3.51 -54.96
C VAL A 16 -8.22 -4.29 -53.72
N ILE A 17 -9.04 -4.34 -52.66
CA ILE A 17 -10.00 -5.42 -52.39
C ILE A 17 -10.38 -6.24 -53.63
N ILE A 18 -9.86 -7.46 -53.71
CA ILE A 18 -10.30 -8.68 -54.43
C ILE A 18 -9.03 -9.42 -54.88
N GLY A 19 -8.71 -10.51 -54.20
CA GLY A 19 -7.63 -11.41 -54.58
C GLY A 19 -6.91 -12.00 -53.38
N PHE A 20 -7.61 -12.84 -52.61
CA PHE A 20 -7.11 -14.12 -52.04
C PHE A 20 -8.17 -14.70 -51.08
N SER A 21 -9.35 -15.00 -51.65
CA SER A 21 -10.15 -16.13 -51.15
C SER A 21 -9.56 -17.39 -51.78
N ILE A 22 -9.57 -18.50 -51.02
CA ILE A 22 -9.03 -19.85 -51.32
C ILE A 22 -7.63 -20.08 -50.71
N VAL A 23 -7.58 -20.39 -49.40
CA VAL A 23 -6.95 -21.61 -48.87
C VAL A 23 -7.73 -22.01 -47.60
N ILE A 24 -8.79 -22.80 -47.80
CA ILE A 24 -9.45 -23.60 -46.76
C ILE A 24 -8.80 -24.99 -46.81
N GLY A 25 -8.47 -25.55 -45.64
CA GLY A 25 -7.85 -26.87 -45.48
C GLY A 25 -6.33 -26.74 -45.42
N ILE A 26 -5.67 -26.93 -44.28
CA ILE A 26 -5.47 -28.24 -43.65
C ILE A 26 -5.33 -28.03 -42.12
N ILE A 27 -6.34 -28.46 -41.36
CA ILE A 27 -6.20 -28.75 -39.93
C ILE A 27 -6.09 -30.28 -39.86
N PRO A 28 -5.01 -30.88 -39.36
CA PRO A 28 -5.07 -32.25 -38.91
C PRO A 28 -5.75 -32.28 -37.55
N SER A 29 -7.01 -32.68 -37.56
CA SER A 29 -7.72 -33.24 -36.43
C SER A 29 -6.98 -34.50 -35.94
N LEU A 30 -6.45 -34.45 -34.71
CA LEU A 30 -6.05 -35.66 -33.97
C LEU A 30 -7.05 -35.87 -32.83
N PHE A 31 -8.10 -36.62 -33.13
CA PHE A 31 -8.91 -37.34 -32.15
C PHE A 31 -9.04 -38.80 -32.63
N ALA A 32 -9.15 -39.70 -31.64
CA ALA A 32 -9.30 -41.16 -31.66
C ALA A 32 -7.98 -41.91 -31.35
N ASN A 33 -7.89 -42.82 -30.38
CA ASN A 33 -8.85 -43.41 -29.44
C ASN A 33 -8.07 -44.15 -28.32
N PRO A 34 -8.69 -44.88 -27.36
CA PRO A 34 -8.26 -44.97 -25.98
C PRO A 34 -7.68 -46.38 -25.70
N ASN A 35 -7.49 -46.66 -24.42
CA ASN A 35 -7.20 -47.96 -23.81
C ASN A 35 -5.72 -48.31 -23.59
N GLN A 36 -5.50 -48.63 -22.31
CA GLN A 36 -4.69 -49.74 -21.82
C GLN A 36 -3.29 -49.37 -21.30
N PHE A 37 -3.23 -49.05 -20.01
CA PHE A 37 -2.57 -49.84 -18.95
C PHE A 37 -2.78 -49.05 -17.63
N ASP A 38 -3.88 -49.30 -16.90
CA ASP A 38 -4.05 -50.36 -15.89
C ASP A 38 -2.96 -50.35 -14.81
N GLY A 39 -3.36 -49.91 -13.62
CA GLY A 39 -2.49 -49.73 -12.46
C GLY A 39 -3.25 -49.17 -11.26
N ASP A 40 -4.40 -49.77 -10.93
CA ASP A 40 -5.06 -49.60 -9.64
C ASP A 40 -4.09 -50.03 -8.52
N MET A 41 -3.40 -49.07 -7.90
CA MET A 41 -2.80 -49.30 -6.58
C MET A 41 -3.79 -48.90 -5.50
N TYR A 42 -4.56 -49.89 -5.09
CA TYR A 42 -5.26 -49.94 -3.82
C TYR A 42 -4.29 -49.58 -2.68
N TYR A 43 -4.53 -48.45 -2.00
CA TYR A 43 -3.92 -48.20 -0.69
C TYR A 43 -4.65 -49.09 0.32
N MET A 44 -4.16 -50.32 0.48
CA MET A 44 -4.59 -51.24 1.52
C MET A 44 -4.04 -50.77 2.86
N ASP A 45 -4.96 -50.35 3.72
CA ASP A 45 -4.78 -50.21 5.15
C ASP A 45 -4.36 -51.57 5.74
N THR A 46 -3.10 -51.68 6.18
CA THR A 46 -2.62 -52.83 6.94
C THR A 46 -2.25 -52.37 8.34
N VAL A 47 -3.30 -52.12 9.12
CA VAL A 47 -3.23 -52.22 10.58
C VAL A 47 -2.82 -53.64 10.95
N GLY A 48 -1.65 -53.75 11.58
CA GLY A 48 -1.31 -54.85 12.46
C GLY A 48 -0.40 -55.93 11.87
N GLN A 49 0.90 -55.84 12.19
CA GLN A 49 1.55 -56.84 13.05
C GLN A 49 3.01 -56.46 13.38
N ASN A 50 3.22 -56.09 14.65
CA ASN A 50 4.37 -56.42 15.50
C ASN A 50 5.80 -56.36 14.94
N ARG A 51 6.53 -55.31 15.36
CA ARG A 51 7.66 -55.48 16.28
C ARG A 51 7.97 -54.18 17.03
N SER A 52 7.79 -54.26 18.35
CA SER A 52 8.13 -53.23 19.34
C SER A 52 9.63 -52.96 19.35
N ARG A 53 10.06 -51.96 18.57
CA ARG A 53 11.36 -51.32 18.77
C ARG A 53 11.19 -50.36 19.95
N PRO A 54 11.97 -50.46 21.04
CA PRO A 54 11.84 -49.54 22.16
C PRO A 54 12.05 -48.09 21.65
N PRO A 55 11.25 -47.12 22.11
CA PRO A 55 11.41 -45.74 21.70
C PRO A 55 12.83 -45.29 22.07
N GLN A 56 13.64 -44.97 21.05
CA GLN A 56 14.88 -44.25 21.27
C GLN A 56 14.50 -42.94 21.96
N ARG A 57 15.06 -42.72 23.16
CA ARG A 57 14.91 -41.45 23.87
C ARG A 57 15.31 -40.33 22.90
N PRO A 58 14.50 -39.28 22.71
CA PRO A 58 14.94 -38.12 21.94
C PRO A 58 16.21 -37.58 22.61
N HIS A 59 17.28 -37.47 21.82
CA HIS A 59 18.51 -36.82 22.24
C HIS A 59 18.16 -35.40 22.72
N PRO A 60 18.48 -35.02 23.96
CA PRO A 60 18.17 -33.70 24.48
C PRO A 60 19.26 -32.73 24.03
N GLU A 61 19.39 -32.46 22.73
CA GLU A 61 20.25 -31.38 22.23
C GLU A 61 20.12 -31.11 20.72
N LEU A 62 18.91 -31.29 20.15
CA LEU A 62 18.61 -30.56 18.91
C LEU A 62 18.22 -29.15 19.32
N HIS A 63 19.20 -28.26 19.36
CA HIS A 63 18.96 -26.82 19.32
C HIS A 63 18.36 -26.53 17.93
N VAL A 64 17.06 -26.81 17.78
CA VAL A 64 16.28 -26.21 16.71
C VAL A 64 16.45 -24.71 16.96
N PRO A 65 17.06 -23.94 16.05
CA PRO A 65 16.98 -22.51 16.17
C PRO A 65 15.50 -22.21 16.16
N THR A 66 14.96 -21.83 17.31
CA THR A 66 13.65 -21.20 17.37
C THR A 66 13.84 -19.96 16.51
N VAL A 67 13.46 -20.04 15.23
CA VAL A 67 13.38 -18.86 14.37
C VAL A 67 12.47 -17.94 15.16
N PRO A 68 12.97 -16.81 15.69
CA PRO A 68 12.08 -15.88 16.35
C PRO A 68 11.09 -15.49 15.25
N ALA A 69 9.82 -15.86 15.41
CA ALA A 69 8.78 -15.32 14.57
C ALA A 69 8.80 -13.81 14.83
N LYS A 70 9.48 -13.05 13.97
CA LYS A 70 9.46 -11.60 14.08
C LYS A 70 8.15 -11.15 13.43
N PRO A 71 7.18 -10.59 14.19
CA PRO A 71 6.16 -9.75 13.57
C PRO A 71 6.85 -8.44 13.19
N ASP A 72 7.48 -8.41 12.02
CA ASP A 72 8.29 -7.26 11.60
C ASP A 72 7.45 -6.02 11.23
N ILE A 73 6.15 -6.20 10.99
CA ILE A 73 5.23 -5.13 10.62
C ILE A 73 3.95 -5.25 11.44
N THR A 74 3.56 -4.15 12.09
CA THR A 74 2.33 -4.06 12.89
C THR A 74 1.42 -2.95 12.36
N VAL A 75 0.11 -3.08 12.58
CA VAL A 75 -0.82 -1.97 12.33
C VAL A 75 -0.68 -0.95 13.45
N PHE A 76 -0.52 0.32 13.10
CA PHE A 76 -0.42 1.41 14.05
C PHE A 76 -1.78 1.70 14.70
N SER A 77 -1.75 2.08 15.97
CA SER A 77 -2.90 2.55 16.72
C SER A 77 -2.55 3.84 17.45
N ASN A 78 -3.43 4.84 17.35
CA ASN A 78 -3.25 6.12 18.03
C ASN A 78 -3.16 5.93 19.55
N GLU A 79 -2.12 6.48 20.17
CA GLU A 79 -2.06 6.68 21.62
C GLU A 79 -3.05 7.75 22.10
N PRO A 80 -3.14 8.95 21.49
CA PRO A 80 -4.18 9.90 21.82
C PRO A 80 -5.53 9.40 21.30
N THR A 81 -6.60 9.76 22.00
CA THR A 81 -7.95 9.45 21.55
C THR A 81 -8.27 10.27 20.29
N ASP A 82 -8.49 9.57 19.18
CA ASP A 82 -8.95 10.20 17.93
C ASP A 82 -10.48 10.39 18.01
N LYS A 83 -10.93 11.65 17.96
CA LYS A 83 -12.36 12.03 17.93
C LYS A 83 -12.83 12.45 16.53
N THR A 84 -11.98 12.31 15.52
CA THR A 84 -12.30 12.67 14.14
C THR A 84 -13.50 11.89 13.63
N ALA A 85 -14.49 12.60 13.09
CA ALA A 85 -15.66 11.98 12.47
C ALA A 85 -15.32 11.55 11.03
N TYR A 86 -14.76 10.37 10.88
CA TYR A 86 -14.40 9.86 9.56
C TYR A 86 -15.64 9.52 8.72
N PRO A 87 -15.69 9.94 7.45
CA PRO A 87 -16.70 9.44 6.52
C PRO A 87 -16.49 7.94 6.29
N TYR A 88 -17.59 7.21 6.05
CA TYR A 88 -17.51 5.82 5.63
C TYR A 88 -17.01 5.76 4.19
N ILE A 89 -15.77 5.31 4.00
CA ILE A 89 -15.14 5.18 2.69
C ILE A 89 -14.73 3.73 2.47
N GLN A 90 -15.19 3.16 1.35
CA GLN A 90 -14.73 1.85 0.87
C GLN A 90 -13.54 2.03 -0.07
N THR A 91 -12.70 1.00 -0.15
CA THR A 91 -11.60 1.01 -1.12
C THR A 91 -12.13 0.74 -2.53
N THR A 92 -11.60 1.47 -3.51
CA THR A 92 -11.94 1.29 -4.93
C THR A 92 -10.82 0.64 -5.73
N ILE A 93 -9.72 0.28 -5.07
CA ILE A 93 -8.56 -0.35 -5.70
C ILE A 93 -8.52 -1.82 -5.26
N ASN A 94 -8.36 -2.71 -6.23
CA ASN A 94 -8.17 -4.14 -5.97
C ASN A 94 -6.71 -4.52 -6.16
N PHE A 95 -6.08 -5.03 -5.10
CA PHE A 95 -4.72 -5.57 -5.16
C PHE A 95 -4.74 -7.09 -5.39
N VAL A 96 -3.89 -7.55 -6.31
CA VAL A 96 -3.68 -8.97 -6.62
C VAL A 96 -2.18 -9.27 -6.63
N GLU A 97 -1.77 -10.24 -5.83
CA GLU A 97 -0.42 -10.80 -5.86
C GLU A 97 -0.34 -11.89 -6.96
N GLY A 98 0.31 -11.56 -8.06
CA GLY A 98 0.62 -12.51 -9.14
C GLY A 98 1.97 -13.19 -8.92
N HIS A 99 2.25 -14.25 -9.69
CA HIS A 99 3.44 -15.09 -9.50
C HIS A 99 4.78 -14.33 -9.55
N LEU A 100 4.89 -13.29 -10.38
CA LEU A 100 6.10 -12.45 -10.52
C LEU A 100 5.77 -10.95 -10.62
N SER A 101 4.56 -10.58 -10.22
CA SER A 101 4.06 -9.22 -10.35
C SER A 101 3.03 -8.87 -9.29
N TYR A 102 3.11 -7.68 -8.73
CA TYR A 102 2.04 -7.06 -7.96
C TYR A 102 1.15 -6.26 -8.91
N LYS A 103 -0.15 -6.51 -8.89
CA LYS A 103 -1.11 -5.85 -9.77
C LYS A 103 -2.12 -5.08 -8.94
N ALA A 104 -2.42 -3.86 -9.34
CA ALA A 104 -3.52 -3.07 -8.82
C ALA A 104 -4.48 -2.74 -9.97
N PHE A 105 -5.78 -2.91 -9.71
CA PHE A 105 -6.83 -2.45 -10.61
C PHE A 105 -7.45 -1.20 -9.98
N LEU A 106 -7.30 -0.06 -10.67
CA LEU A 106 -7.78 1.24 -10.22
C LEU A 106 -9.29 1.37 -10.43
N SER A 107 -9.90 2.41 -9.85
CA SER A 107 -11.35 2.65 -9.96
C SER A 107 -11.88 2.79 -11.40
N ASP A 108 -11.04 3.19 -12.36
CA ASP A 108 -11.37 3.34 -13.78
C ASP A 108 -11.17 2.04 -14.59
N GLY A 109 -10.69 0.97 -13.94
CA GLY A 109 -10.36 -0.31 -14.56
C GLY A 109 -8.94 -0.41 -15.09
N THR A 110 -8.11 0.63 -14.97
CA THR A 110 -6.71 0.61 -15.37
C THR A 110 -5.94 -0.42 -14.54
N GLU A 111 -5.14 -1.26 -15.21
CA GLU A 111 -4.21 -2.19 -14.55
C GLU A 111 -2.83 -1.54 -14.39
N VAL A 112 -2.35 -1.50 -13.16
CA VAL A 112 -1.00 -1.06 -12.83
C VAL A 112 -0.21 -2.23 -12.26
N SER A 113 0.93 -2.56 -12.90
CA SER A 113 1.72 -3.75 -12.57
C SER A 113 3.15 -3.42 -12.19
N TYR A 114 3.65 -4.05 -11.13
CA TYR A 114 5.04 -3.96 -10.66
C TYR A 114 5.68 -5.35 -10.66
N SER A 115 6.87 -5.49 -11.26
CA SER A 115 7.60 -6.78 -11.29
C SER A 115 8.33 -7.03 -9.98
N THR A 116 8.07 -8.19 -9.36
CA THR A 116 8.59 -8.49 -8.02
C THR A 116 10.04 -8.99 -8.01
N ARG A 117 10.54 -9.59 -9.10
CA ARG A 117 11.92 -10.14 -9.20
C ARG A 117 12.43 -10.81 -7.89
N GLY A 118 11.62 -11.68 -7.29
CA GLY A 118 11.95 -12.37 -6.03
C GLY A 118 11.86 -11.51 -4.77
N GLU A 119 11.03 -10.46 -4.80
CA GLU A 119 10.58 -9.70 -3.65
C GLU A 119 9.31 -10.35 -3.08
N HIS A 120 9.20 -10.38 -1.75
CA HIS A 120 8.04 -10.93 -1.06
C HIS A 120 7.29 -9.83 -0.31
N VAL A 121 5.95 -9.88 -0.36
CA VAL A 121 5.08 -9.03 0.45
C VAL A 121 5.23 -9.39 1.92
N ARG A 122 5.45 -8.39 2.77
CA ARG A 122 5.39 -8.55 4.24
C ARG A 122 4.08 -8.00 4.78
N TYR A 123 3.55 -6.95 4.14
CA TYR A 123 2.27 -6.35 4.45
C TYR A 123 1.68 -5.71 3.20
N SER A 124 0.37 -5.78 3.03
CA SER A 124 -0.36 -5.02 2.02
C SER A 124 -1.71 -4.57 2.57
N LYS A 125 -2.14 -3.37 2.22
CA LYS A 125 -3.48 -2.88 2.56
C LYS A 125 -3.96 -1.83 1.57
N CYS A 126 -5.21 -1.98 1.18
CA CYS A 126 -5.96 -1.00 0.39
C CYS A 126 -7.02 -0.36 1.29
N PHE A 127 -7.09 0.97 1.25
CA PHE A 127 -8.08 1.72 2.01
C PHE A 127 -8.30 3.10 1.37
N GLY A 128 -9.55 3.52 1.24
CA GLY A 128 -9.89 4.72 0.48
C GLY A 128 -9.35 4.65 -0.95
N ASP A 129 -8.63 5.70 -1.34
CA ASP A 129 -8.15 5.90 -2.71
C ASP A 129 -6.73 5.38 -2.95
N LEU A 130 -6.17 4.60 -2.02
CA LEU A 130 -4.80 4.11 -2.12
C LEU A 130 -4.64 2.67 -1.63
N CYS A 131 -3.58 2.03 -2.12
CA CYS A 131 -3.02 0.81 -1.60
C CYS A 131 -1.53 0.99 -1.34
N ILE A 132 -1.03 0.37 -0.28
CA ILE A 132 0.40 0.27 -0.05
C ILE A 132 0.81 -1.19 0.15
N ILE A 133 2.05 -1.47 -0.22
CA ILE A 133 2.74 -2.73 0.02
C ILE A 133 4.04 -2.42 0.73
N VAL A 134 4.25 -3.06 1.87
CA VAL A 134 5.57 -3.14 2.50
C VAL A 134 6.13 -4.51 2.19
N SER A 135 7.25 -4.52 1.49
CA SER A 135 7.95 -5.74 1.10
C SER A 135 9.30 -5.85 1.81
N GLN A 136 10.09 -6.85 1.44
CA GLN A 136 11.47 -6.97 1.93
C GLN A 136 12.42 -5.92 1.37
N LYS A 137 12.12 -5.28 0.23
CA LYS A 137 13.07 -4.38 -0.45
C LYS A 137 12.52 -2.98 -0.69
N ASN A 138 11.21 -2.83 -0.90
CA ASN A 138 10.58 -1.56 -1.25
C ASN A 138 9.31 -1.27 -0.43
N LEU A 139 9.01 0.01 -0.26
CA LEU A 139 7.66 0.50 -0.01
C LEU A 139 7.04 0.77 -1.36
N LEU A 140 5.87 0.21 -1.64
CA LEU A 140 5.14 0.47 -2.87
C LEU A 140 3.83 1.16 -2.54
N GLY A 141 3.52 2.22 -3.27
CA GLY A 141 2.27 2.95 -3.13
C GLY A 141 1.59 3.09 -4.48
N VAL A 142 0.28 2.98 -4.49
CA VAL A 142 -0.54 3.24 -5.68
C VAL A 142 -1.84 3.89 -5.24
N SER A 143 -2.36 4.79 -6.05
CA SER A 143 -3.66 5.43 -5.87
C SER A 143 -4.48 5.37 -7.15
N ASN A 144 -5.75 5.78 -7.08
CA ASN A 144 -6.63 5.85 -8.26
C ASN A 144 -6.12 6.81 -9.36
N SER A 145 -5.21 7.73 -9.04
CA SER A 145 -4.61 8.66 -10.02
C SER A 145 -3.23 8.22 -10.50
N SER A 146 -2.70 7.10 -9.99
CA SER A 146 -1.38 6.60 -10.34
C SER A 146 -1.35 5.99 -11.74
N THR A 147 -0.22 6.15 -12.44
CA THR A 147 0.06 5.44 -13.70
C THR A 147 0.97 4.22 -13.51
N GLU A 148 1.72 4.19 -12.40
CA GLU A 148 2.60 3.10 -12.01
C GLU A 148 2.64 2.92 -10.48
N TRP A 149 3.23 1.82 -10.00
CA TRP A 149 3.52 1.67 -8.58
C TRP A 149 4.68 2.58 -8.20
N GLU A 150 4.44 3.50 -7.29
CA GLU A 150 5.48 4.37 -6.78
C GLU A 150 6.33 3.65 -5.75
N LYS A 151 7.66 3.84 -5.84
CA LYS A 151 8.64 3.15 -4.98
C LYS A 151 9.22 4.10 -3.95
N GLY A 152 8.94 3.82 -2.68
CA GLY A 152 9.61 4.41 -1.54
C GLY A 152 10.82 3.59 -1.12
N HIS A 153 11.86 4.27 -0.62
CA HIS A 153 13.07 3.64 -0.12
C HIS A 153 12.89 3.10 1.30
N ILE A 154 13.22 1.83 1.53
CA ILE A 154 13.25 1.23 2.88
C ILE A 154 14.71 1.15 3.34
N PHE A 155 14.99 1.56 4.57
CA PHE A 155 16.34 1.52 5.14
C PHE A 155 16.55 0.34 6.08
N GLY A 156 16.41 -0.91 5.59
CA GLY A 156 16.79 -2.12 6.32
C GLY A 156 16.34 -2.20 7.79
N GLU A 157 15.27 -1.49 8.16
CA GLU A 157 14.81 -1.42 9.54
C GLU A 157 14.02 -2.68 9.86
N GLU A 158 14.16 -3.13 11.10
CA GLU A 158 13.58 -4.40 11.51
C GLU A 158 12.09 -4.29 11.85
N ARG A 159 11.62 -3.10 12.20
CA ARG A 159 10.27 -2.88 12.74
C ARG A 159 9.59 -1.73 12.04
N TYR A 160 8.41 -2.01 11.50
CA TYR A 160 7.56 -1.02 10.87
C TYR A 160 6.16 -1.02 11.50
N GLN A 161 5.57 0.16 11.59
CA GLN A 161 4.17 0.36 11.92
C GLN A 161 3.45 0.99 10.74
N VAL A 162 2.26 0.51 10.42
CA VAL A 162 1.51 1.00 9.25
C VAL A 162 0.19 1.62 9.68
N ALA A 163 -0.04 2.87 9.29
CA ALA A 163 -1.30 3.58 9.49
C ALA A 163 -1.90 3.93 8.11
N MET A 164 -3.20 3.67 7.94
CA MET A 164 -3.90 3.97 6.69
C MET A 164 -4.82 5.15 6.88
N GLY A 165 -4.75 6.11 5.96
CA GLY A 165 -5.73 7.16 5.74
C GLY A 165 -6.45 6.99 4.40
N HIS A 166 -7.39 7.89 4.11
CA HIS A 166 -8.17 7.82 2.87
C HIS A 166 -7.39 8.28 1.63
N LYS A 167 -6.53 9.28 1.82
CA LYS A 167 -5.71 9.95 0.79
C LYS A 167 -4.21 9.90 1.10
N ALA A 168 -3.83 9.45 2.28
CA ALA A 168 -2.43 9.21 2.62
C ALA A 168 -2.26 7.95 3.47
N ALA A 169 -1.09 7.32 3.40
CA ALA A 169 -0.72 6.23 4.29
C ALA A 169 0.64 6.50 4.92
N LEU A 170 0.81 6.09 6.16
CA LEU A 170 2.05 6.24 6.90
C LEU A 170 2.67 4.87 7.16
N VAL A 171 3.94 4.72 6.81
CA VAL A 171 4.77 3.63 7.29
C VAL A 171 5.82 4.23 8.20
N ALA A 172 5.77 3.90 9.49
CA ALA A 172 6.68 4.43 10.50
C ALA A 172 7.72 3.38 10.87
N SER A 173 8.97 3.80 11.03
CA SER A 173 10.02 3.04 11.66
C SER A 173 10.52 3.75 12.92
N ASP A 174 11.52 3.18 13.58
CA ASP A 174 12.13 3.79 14.77
C ASP A 174 12.81 5.15 14.49
N ARG A 175 13.13 5.46 13.22
CA ARG A 175 13.92 6.64 12.85
C ARG A 175 13.28 7.53 11.79
N LYS A 176 12.30 7.03 11.04
CA LYS A 176 11.71 7.73 9.90
C LYS A 176 10.22 7.44 9.80
N LEU A 177 9.48 8.40 9.27
CA LEU A 177 8.14 8.20 8.76
C LEU A 177 8.19 8.29 7.25
N TYR A 178 7.50 7.38 6.60
CA TYR A 178 7.30 7.35 5.16
C TYR A 178 5.83 7.62 4.89
N LEU A 179 5.52 8.78 4.32
CA LEU A 179 4.16 9.20 4.02
C LEU A 179 3.92 9.03 2.52
N TYR A 180 3.02 8.13 2.15
CA TYR A 180 2.54 8.07 0.77
C TYR A 180 1.40 9.07 0.58
N ASN A 181 1.52 9.92 -0.43
CA ASN A 181 0.54 10.94 -0.79
C ASN A 181 -0.20 10.54 -2.07
N SER A 182 -1.52 10.31 -2.01
CA SER A 182 -2.31 9.95 -3.20
C SER A 182 -2.60 11.11 -4.15
N TYR A 183 -2.38 12.37 -3.74
CA TYR A 183 -2.54 13.52 -4.63
C TYR A 183 -1.37 13.62 -5.61
N THR A 184 -0.14 13.42 -5.12
CA THR A 184 1.09 13.52 -5.92
C THR A 184 1.64 12.17 -6.34
N ASN A 185 1.11 11.07 -5.79
CA ASN A 185 1.57 9.70 -5.99
C ASN A 185 3.05 9.50 -5.62
N HIS A 186 3.53 10.20 -4.58
CA HIS A 186 4.92 10.13 -4.13
C HIS A 186 5.05 9.67 -2.67
N TRP A 187 6.24 9.19 -2.30
CA TRP A 187 6.62 8.92 -0.92
C TRP A 187 7.47 10.04 -0.35
N ASP A 188 6.97 10.71 0.68
CA ASP A 188 7.76 11.65 1.47
C ASP A 188 8.41 10.95 2.67
N THR A 189 9.61 11.41 3.02
CA THR A 189 10.34 10.90 4.18
C THR A 189 10.50 12.00 5.23
N ILE A 190 9.98 11.75 6.43
CA ILE A 190 10.10 12.64 7.58
C ILE A 190 11.06 11.98 8.59
N SER A 191 12.12 12.68 8.97
CA SER A 191 13.07 12.17 9.96
C SER A 191 12.52 12.30 11.37
N LEU A 192 12.67 11.25 12.20
CA LEU A 192 12.37 11.29 13.62
C LEU A 192 13.65 11.58 14.41
N GLU A 193 13.75 12.78 14.97
CA GLU A 193 14.90 13.22 15.76
C GLU A 193 14.75 12.85 17.24
N GLN A 194 14.96 11.57 17.56
CA GLN A 194 14.77 11.01 18.92
C GLN A 194 13.34 11.22 19.45
N GLU A 195 12.37 11.04 18.58
CA GLU A 195 10.95 11.08 18.86
C GLU A 195 10.28 9.83 18.30
N THR A 196 9.11 9.50 18.83
CA THR A 196 8.31 8.37 18.33
C THR A 196 6.96 8.85 17.86
N LEU A 197 6.41 8.16 16.86
CA LEU A 197 5.04 8.38 16.42
C LEU A 197 4.07 8.04 17.56
N SER A 198 3.13 8.94 17.85
CA SER A 198 2.09 8.75 18.87
C SER A 198 0.68 8.86 18.29
N GLY A 199 0.47 9.65 17.24
CA GLY A 199 -0.80 9.77 16.54
C GLY A 199 -0.65 9.99 15.03
N PHE A 200 -1.60 9.47 14.26
CA PHE A 200 -1.75 9.68 12.83
C PHE A 200 -3.24 9.73 12.48
N ALA A 201 -3.59 10.67 11.62
CA ALA A 201 -4.89 10.77 11.02
C ALA A 201 -4.81 11.45 9.65
N ASN A 202 -5.75 11.11 8.78
CA ASN A 202 -5.91 11.76 7.49
C ASN A 202 -7.39 11.95 7.19
N LEU A 203 -7.81 13.20 7.06
CA LEU A 203 -9.16 13.58 6.68
C LEU A 203 -9.08 14.50 5.48
N TYR A 204 -9.70 14.10 4.38
CA TYR A 204 -9.65 14.78 3.09
C TYR A 204 -8.20 15.05 2.63
N ASP A 205 -7.85 16.32 2.49
CA ASP A 205 -6.57 16.81 1.98
C ASP A 205 -5.54 17.10 3.08
N LYS A 206 -5.88 16.88 4.36
CA LYS A 206 -4.97 17.11 5.49
C LYS A 206 -4.54 15.82 6.16
N VAL A 207 -3.29 15.78 6.59
CA VAL A 207 -2.73 14.76 7.47
C VAL A 207 -2.33 15.42 8.79
N ALA A 208 -2.71 14.80 9.90
CA ALA A 208 -2.19 15.13 11.22
C ALA A 208 -1.26 14.01 11.68
N ILE A 209 -0.02 14.36 12.02
CA ILE A 209 0.95 13.46 12.64
C ILE A 209 1.31 14.04 13.99
N ILE A 210 1.24 13.22 15.03
CA ILE A 210 1.62 13.60 16.38
C ILE A 210 2.78 12.70 16.77
N THR A 211 3.87 13.30 17.22
CA THR A 211 5.00 12.58 17.80
C THR A 211 5.07 12.85 19.30
N THR A 212 6.09 12.32 19.96
CA THR A 212 6.39 12.68 21.35
C THR A 212 6.95 14.10 21.53
N ARG A 213 7.36 14.79 20.44
CA ARG A 213 8.01 16.11 20.52
C ARG A 213 7.31 17.21 19.73
N ARG A 214 6.51 16.88 18.72
CA ARG A 214 5.88 17.87 17.83
C ARG A 214 4.57 17.37 17.25
N MET A 215 3.81 18.32 16.73
CA MET A 215 2.66 18.10 15.85
C MET A 215 3.05 18.54 14.45
N LEU A 216 2.67 17.75 13.47
CA LEU A 216 2.83 18.07 12.06
C LEU A 216 1.44 18.04 11.42
N VAL A 217 1.11 19.09 10.69
CA VAL A 217 -0.02 19.11 9.77
C VAL A 217 0.53 19.24 8.36
N ILE A 218 0.11 18.35 7.47
CA ILE A 218 0.57 18.35 6.08
C ILE A 218 -0.64 18.56 5.18
N ASP A 219 -0.53 19.54 4.29
CA ASP A 219 -1.46 19.73 3.19
C ASP A 219 -1.03 18.87 2.00
N LEU A 220 -1.81 17.84 1.68
CA LEU A 220 -1.44 16.84 0.68
C LEU A 220 -1.31 17.41 -0.74
N PRO A 221 -2.19 18.30 -1.26
CA PRO A 221 -2.06 18.82 -2.61
C PRO A 221 -0.86 19.73 -2.82
N SER A 222 -0.51 20.54 -1.82
CA SER A 222 0.64 21.47 -1.90
C SER A 222 1.93 20.90 -1.31
N GLU A 223 1.85 19.79 -0.58
CA GLU A 223 2.94 19.16 0.18
C GLU A 223 3.56 20.07 1.27
N VAL A 224 2.88 21.18 1.59
CA VAL A 224 3.33 22.10 2.65
C VAL A 224 3.15 21.44 4.02
N GLN A 225 4.21 21.53 4.83
CA GLN A 225 4.25 20.99 6.19
C GLN A 225 4.26 22.13 7.21
N PHE A 226 3.38 22.04 8.19
CA PHE A 226 3.26 22.96 9.31
C PHE A 226 3.64 22.21 10.58
N GLU A 227 4.57 22.75 11.36
CA GLU A 227 5.11 22.10 12.54
C GLU A 227 4.95 22.98 13.78
N GLU A 228 4.54 22.37 14.89
CA GLU A 228 4.52 23.01 16.20
C GLU A 228 5.15 22.08 17.26
N ASN A 229 6.05 22.61 18.07
CA ASN A 229 6.72 21.84 19.10
C ASN A 229 5.81 21.66 20.33
N LEU A 230 5.79 20.45 20.88
CA LEU A 230 4.96 20.14 22.04
C LEU A 230 5.58 20.58 23.38
N LEU A 231 6.87 20.99 23.41
CA LEU A 231 7.59 21.39 24.62
C LEU A 231 7.42 20.36 25.77
N LEU A 232 7.47 19.06 25.42
CA LEU A 232 7.23 17.91 26.32
C LEU A 232 5.79 17.73 26.81
N ARG A 233 4.82 18.51 26.34
CA ARG A 233 3.40 18.32 26.61
C ARG A 233 2.86 17.14 25.79
N ARG A 234 2.09 16.24 26.41
CA ARG A 234 1.51 15.09 25.72
C ARG A 234 0.13 15.43 25.18
N ILE A 235 -0.13 15.15 23.90
CA ILE A 235 -1.49 15.16 23.36
C ILE A 235 -2.22 13.91 23.83
N TYR A 236 -3.38 14.07 24.47
CA TYR A 236 -4.20 12.94 24.94
C TYR A 236 -5.43 12.70 24.06
N GLN A 237 -5.83 13.71 23.28
CA GLN A 237 -6.96 13.66 22.36
C GLN A 237 -6.69 14.59 21.19
N PHE A 238 -7.15 14.22 19.99
CA PHE A 238 -7.17 15.13 18.85
C PHE A 238 -8.44 14.93 18.01
N GLU A 239 -8.78 15.92 17.20
CA GLU A 239 -9.95 15.91 16.32
C GLU A 239 -9.68 16.72 15.05
N MET A 240 -9.85 16.11 13.88
CA MET A 240 -9.84 16.80 12.59
C MET A 240 -11.27 17.17 12.16
N ARG A 241 -11.47 18.40 11.68
CA ARG A 241 -12.72 18.91 11.09
C ARG A 241 -12.42 19.71 9.82
N ASP A 242 -13.45 20.04 9.05
CA ASP A 242 -13.33 20.71 7.75
C ASP A 242 -12.54 22.03 7.78
N GLY A 243 -12.57 22.77 8.90
CA GLY A 243 -11.90 24.08 9.03
C GLY A 243 -10.71 24.12 9.96
N PHE A 244 -10.51 23.10 10.81
CA PHE A 244 -9.47 23.11 11.82
C PHE A 244 -9.13 21.71 12.33
N ILE A 245 -7.97 21.60 12.97
CA ILE A 245 -7.52 20.41 13.70
C ILE A 245 -7.21 20.82 15.13
N ASN A 246 -7.84 20.15 16.10
CA ASN A 246 -7.64 20.41 17.53
C ASN A 246 -6.75 19.34 18.15
N PHE A 247 -5.75 19.76 18.91
CA PHE A 247 -4.85 18.92 19.68
C PHE A 247 -4.92 19.29 21.16
N TYR A 248 -5.46 18.39 21.98
CA TYR A 248 -5.73 18.65 23.40
C TYR A 248 -4.58 18.14 24.30
N SER A 249 -4.09 19.00 25.19
CA SER A 249 -3.07 18.66 26.20
C SER A 249 -3.30 19.35 27.54
N GLY A 250 -3.80 18.61 28.53
CA GLY A 250 -4.19 19.16 29.83
C GLY A 250 -5.10 20.39 29.69
N SER A 251 -4.60 21.52 30.18
CA SER A 251 -5.26 22.84 30.15
C SER A 251 -5.06 23.62 28.85
N LYS A 252 -4.39 23.04 27.86
CA LYS A 252 -4.00 23.69 26.61
C LYS A 252 -4.61 23.00 25.41
N LEU A 253 -4.93 23.80 24.40
CA LEU A 253 -5.38 23.38 23.08
C LEU A 253 -4.47 24.03 22.04
N TRP A 254 -3.91 23.25 21.12
CA TRP A 254 -3.41 23.80 19.87
C TRP A 254 -4.45 23.56 18.80
N MET A 255 -4.83 24.64 18.12
CA MET A 255 -5.77 24.60 17.02
C MET A 255 -5.01 25.00 15.76
N PHE A 256 -4.91 24.07 14.82
CA PHE A 256 -4.46 24.38 13.47
C PHE A 256 -5.66 24.84 12.65
N ARG A 257 -5.64 26.05 12.10
CA ARG A 257 -6.72 26.55 11.24
C ARG A 257 -6.36 26.40 9.77
N HIS A 258 -7.24 25.80 8.97
CA HIS A 258 -6.99 25.61 7.54
C HIS A 258 -6.93 26.93 6.77
N GLN A 259 -7.65 27.97 7.23
CA GLN A 259 -7.71 29.27 6.53
C GLN A 259 -6.44 30.11 6.69
N THR A 260 -5.81 30.06 7.87
CA THR A 260 -4.60 30.82 8.19
C THR A 260 -3.34 29.99 8.09
N GLU A 261 -3.48 28.66 7.95
CA GLU A 261 -2.37 27.71 7.87
C GLU A 261 -1.39 27.84 9.05
N ALA A 262 -1.94 28.11 10.22
CA ALA A 262 -1.16 28.38 11.42
C ALA A 262 -1.74 27.68 12.65
N PHE A 263 -0.85 27.36 13.59
CA PHE A 263 -1.21 26.92 14.92
C PHE A 263 -1.53 28.10 15.83
N GLU A 264 -2.62 27.99 16.57
CA GLU A 264 -3.00 28.90 17.64
C GLU A 264 -3.04 28.13 18.97
N GLU A 265 -2.30 28.59 19.98
CA GLU A 265 -2.41 28.07 21.35
C GLU A 265 -3.59 28.77 22.06
N VAL A 266 -4.46 27.97 22.66
CA VAL A 266 -5.63 28.43 23.42
C VAL A 266 -5.59 27.81 24.81
N ASP A 267 -5.77 28.64 25.83
CA ASP A 267 -5.99 28.21 27.21
C ASP A 267 -7.43 27.73 27.41
N LEU A 268 -7.60 26.53 27.95
CA LEU A 268 -8.92 25.93 28.22
C LEU A 268 -9.46 26.27 29.61
N THR A 269 -8.68 27.00 30.42
CA THR A 269 -9.00 27.31 31.82
C THR A 269 -9.49 28.74 32.05
N ASP A 270 -9.71 29.52 30.99
CA ASP A 270 -10.21 30.90 31.03
C ASP A 270 -11.72 31.00 30.72
#